data_AF-A0A7V9H9Q8-F1
#
_entry.id   AF-A0A7V9H9Q8-F1
#
_cell.length_a   1.000
_cell.length_b   1.000
_cell.length_c   1.000
_cell.angle_alpha   90.00
_cell.angle_beta   90.00
_cell.angle_gamma   90.00
#
_symmetry.space_group_name_H-M   'P 1'
#
loop_
_entity.id
_entity.type
_entity.pdbx_description
1 polymer ?
#
loop_
_entity_poly.entity_id
_entity_poly.type
_entity_poly.pdbx_seq_one_letter_code
_entity_poly.pdbx_strand_id
1 'polypeptide(L)'
;MGEVLIAGTASLLICVFLSPKFIDFLRDREFGQHIREDGPQEHRAKAGTPTMGGIIIFTAIAVPFLLLWDGDERAIGVFGVAIACALLGFADDYTKLIKRRALGLRGRTKLTVTLLISIGLWLVATRLAD
;
A
#
# COMPACT_ATOMS: atom_id res chain seq x y z
N MET A 1 -6.54 24.34 -5.19
CA MET A 1 -7.79 23.62 -4.83
C MET A 1 -8.33 22.77 -5.99
N GLY A 2 -8.41 23.32 -7.21
CA GLY A 2 -8.89 22.57 -8.39
C GLY A 2 -8.13 21.26 -8.65
N GLU A 3 -6.79 21.31 -8.67
CA GLU A 3 -5.95 20.12 -8.88
C GLU A 3 -6.16 19.03 -7.82
N VAL A 4 -6.32 19.41 -6.55
CA VAL A 4 -6.60 18.48 -5.45
C VAL A 4 -7.94 17.77 -5.66
N LEU A 5 -8.97 18.50 -6.07
CA LEU A 5 -10.28 17.91 -6.38
C LEU A 5 -10.19 16.98 -7.59
N ILE A 6 -9.49 17.40 -8.65
CA ILE A 6 -9.27 16.56 -9.85
C ILE A 6 -8.51 15.28 -9.46
N ALA A 7 -7.43 15.39 -8.69
CA ALA A 7 -6.64 14.26 -8.22
C ALA A 7 -7.48 13.28 -7.37
N GLY A 8 -8.27 13.81 -6.44
CA GLY A 8 -9.15 13.03 -5.58
C GLY A 8 -10.24 12.31 -6.37
N THR A 9 -10.91 13.00 -7.28
CA THR A 9 -11.93 12.39 -8.16
C THR A 9 -11.31 11.36 -9.10
N ALA A 10 -10.16 11.65 -9.70
CA ALA A 10 -9.45 10.68 -10.55
C ALA A 10 -9.08 9.42 -9.75
N SER A 11 -8.54 9.58 -8.54
CA SER A 11 -8.21 8.46 -7.65
C SER A 11 -9.44 7.61 -7.32
N LEU A 12 -10.57 8.26 -7.01
CA LEU A 12 -11.84 7.58 -6.75
C LEU A 12 -12.31 6.77 -7.96
N LEU A 13 -12.31 7.37 -9.15
CA LEU A 13 -12.75 6.71 -10.38
C LEU A 13 -11.85 5.51 -10.72
N ILE A 14 -10.53 5.66 -10.59
CA ILE A 14 -9.59 4.55 -10.77
C ILE A 14 -9.94 3.42 -9.80
N CYS A 15 -10.10 3.71 -8.52
CA CYS A 15 -10.49 2.70 -7.52
C CYS A 15 -11.80 2.01 -7.89
N VAL A 16 -12.87 2.75 -8.20
CA VAL A 16 -14.20 2.17 -8.47
C VAL A 16 -14.19 1.26 -9.70
N PHE A 17 -13.55 1.68 -10.79
CA PHE A 17 -13.60 0.93 -12.05
C PHE A 17 -12.54 -0.17 -12.14
N LEU A 18 -11.37 0.02 -11.53
CA LEU A 18 -10.25 -0.92 -11.66
C LEU A 18 -10.23 -1.96 -10.53
N SER A 19 -10.77 -1.64 -9.34
CA SER A 19 -10.79 -2.59 -8.21
C SER A 19 -11.53 -3.90 -8.50
N PRO A 20 -12.72 -3.94 -9.14
CA PRO A 20 -13.41 -5.21 -9.40
C PRO A 20 -12.56 -6.15 -10.27
N LYS A 21 -12.01 -5.63 -11.39
CA LYS A 21 -11.13 -6.39 -12.28
C LYS A 21 -9.86 -6.86 -11.57
N PHE A 22 -9.32 -6.02 -10.68
CA PHE A 22 -8.15 -6.38 -9.90
C PHE A 22 -8.44 -7.46 -8.86
N ILE A 23 -9.61 -7.40 -8.21
CA ILE A 23 -10.07 -8.42 -7.26
C ILE A 23 -10.23 -9.77 -7.98
N ASP A 24 -10.85 -9.78 -9.15
CA ASP A 24 -11.01 -11.00 -9.96
C ASP A 24 -9.64 -11.57 -10.36
N PHE A 25 -8.72 -10.72 -10.85
CA PHE A 25 -7.34 -11.11 -11.15
C PHE A 25 -6.60 -11.74 -9.96
N LEU A 26 -6.78 -11.20 -8.76
CA LEU A 26 -6.15 -11.73 -7.55
C LEU A 26 -6.80 -13.05 -7.11
N ARG A 27 -8.11 -13.19 -7.31
CA ARG A 27 -8.86 -14.43 -7.03
C ARG A 27 -8.40 -15.55 -7.96
N ASP A 28 -8.22 -15.27 -9.25
CA ASP A 28 -7.77 -16.25 -10.25
C ASP A 28 -6.35 -16.77 -9.99
N ARG A 29 -5.49 -15.96 -9.36
CA ARG A 29 -4.12 -16.35 -8.98
C ARG A 29 -4.01 -17.02 -7.61
N GLU A 30 -5.14 -17.33 -6.97
CA GLU A 30 -5.19 -17.91 -5.63
C GLU A 30 -4.39 -17.11 -4.60
N PHE A 31 -4.31 -15.78 -4.74
CA PHE A 31 -3.71 -14.90 -3.74
C PHE A 31 -4.63 -14.71 -2.51
N GLY A 32 -5.29 -15.79 -2.09
CA GLY A 32 -6.10 -15.87 -0.89
C GLY A 32 -5.24 -16.11 0.35
N GLN A 33 -5.66 -15.60 1.50
CA GLN A 33 -4.94 -15.85 2.74
C GLN A 33 -5.02 -17.33 3.15
N HIS A 34 -3.87 -17.91 3.48
CA HIS A 34 -3.80 -19.26 4.06
C HIS A 34 -4.41 -19.23 5.46
N ILE A 35 -5.41 -20.09 5.69
CA ILE A 35 -6.18 -20.14 6.93
C ILE A 35 -5.29 -20.72 8.04
N ARG A 36 -5.29 -20.08 9.21
CA ARG A 36 -4.73 -20.68 10.43
C ARG A 36 -5.80 -21.59 11.01
N GLU A 37 -5.52 -22.89 11.12
CA GLU A 37 -6.51 -23.86 11.63
C GLU A 37 -6.93 -23.60 13.09
N ASP A 38 -6.10 -22.89 13.86
CA ASP A 38 -6.29 -22.63 15.29
C ASP A 38 -7.20 -21.43 15.65
N GLY A 39 -7.94 -20.86 14.68
CA GLY A 39 -8.77 -19.65 14.87
C GLY A 39 -10.26 -19.92 15.14
N PRO A 40 -10.97 -19.07 15.92
CA PRO A 40 -12.43 -19.15 16.10
C PRO A 40 -13.18 -19.24 14.75
N GLN A 41 -14.30 -19.98 14.72
CA GLN A 41 -15.06 -20.29 13.48
C GLN A 41 -15.47 -19.05 12.66
N GLU A 42 -15.66 -17.88 13.28
CA GLU A 42 -15.95 -16.62 12.59
C GLU A 42 -14.83 -16.16 11.65
N HIS A 43 -13.57 -16.56 11.89
CA HIS A 43 -12.46 -16.22 11.00
C HIS A 43 -12.48 -16.99 9.67
N ARG A 44 -13.32 -18.02 9.54
CA ARG A 44 -13.54 -18.71 8.25
C ARG A 44 -14.35 -17.88 7.26
N ALA A 45 -15.08 -16.85 7.70
CA ALA A 45 -15.85 -15.97 6.81
C ALA A 45 -14.97 -15.05 5.94
N LYS A 46 -13.69 -14.87 6.30
CA LYS A 46 -12.69 -14.15 5.48
C LYS A 46 -11.92 -15.07 4.52
N ALA A 47 -12.28 -16.37 4.47
CA ALA A 47 -11.68 -17.32 3.56
C ALA A 47 -12.00 -16.92 2.11
N GLY A 48 -10.96 -16.75 1.28
CA GLY A 48 -11.11 -16.44 -0.14
C GLY A 48 -11.15 -14.94 -0.49
N THR A 49 -11.07 -14.02 0.47
CA THR A 49 -10.85 -12.60 0.16
C THR A 49 -9.40 -12.41 -0.28
N PRO A 50 -9.14 -11.91 -1.50
CA PRO A 50 -7.78 -11.74 -2.00
C PRO A 50 -6.99 -10.73 -1.14
N THR A 51 -5.70 -11.02 -0.93
CA THR A 51 -4.78 -10.13 -0.23
C THR A 51 -4.06 -9.19 -1.21
N MET A 52 -3.37 -8.14 -0.74
CA MET A 52 -2.68 -7.12 -1.56
C MET A 52 -3.56 -6.03 -2.23
N GLY A 53 -4.76 -5.76 -1.72
CA GLY A 53 -5.58 -4.62 -2.17
C GLY A 53 -4.90 -3.24 -2.02
N GLY A 54 -3.86 -3.13 -1.21
CA GLY A 54 -3.06 -1.90 -1.11
C GLY A 54 -2.40 -1.47 -2.43
N ILE A 55 -2.15 -2.41 -3.35
CA ILE A 55 -1.57 -2.10 -4.66
C ILE A 55 -2.52 -1.20 -5.46
N ILE A 56 -3.81 -1.56 -5.53
CA ILE A 56 -4.77 -0.77 -6.31
C ILE A 56 -4.99 0.61 -5.71
N ILE A 57 -5.04 0.71 -4.37
CA ILE A 57 -5.15 1.99 -3.66
C ILE A 57 -3.93 2.86 -3.95
N PHE A 58 -2.74 2.29 -3.85
CA PHE A 58 -1.51 3.04 -4.10
C PHE A 58 -1.42 3.50 -5.55
N THR A 59 -1.73 2.63 -6.52
CA THR A 59 -1.78 3.00 -7.93
C THR A 59 -2.81 4.10 -8.19
N ALA A 60 -3.98 4.03 -7.57
CA ALA A 60 -5.04 5.02 -7.74
C ALA A 60 -4.65 6.41 -7.23
N ILE A 61 -3.83 6.50 -6.18
CA ILE A 61 -3.31 7.79 -5.66
C ILE A 61 -2.07 8.24 -6.43
N ALA A 62 -1.18 7.31 -6.79
CA ALA A 62 0.08 7.62 -7.45
C ALA A 62 -0.10 8.16 -8.86
N VAL A 63 -1.06 7.63 -9.64
CA VAL A 63 -1.27 8.08 -11.03
C VAL A 63 -1.69 9.56 -11.09
N PRO A 64 -2.73 10.02 -10.37
CA PRO A 64 -3.10 11.43 -10.39
C PRO A 64 -2.04 12.34 -9.75
N PHE A 65 -1.36 11.88 -8.69
CA PHE A 65 -0.25 12.63 -8.10
C PHE A 65 0.85 12.91 -9.13
N LEU A 66 1.33 11.87 -9.84
CA LEU A 66 2.41 12.02 -10.82
C LEU A 66 2.02 12.86 -12.04
N LEU A 67 0.73 12.90 -12.40
CA LEU A 67 0.24 13.69 -13.53
C LEU A 67 0.03 15.17 -13.20
N LEU A 68 -0.30 15.48 -11.95
CA LEU A 68 -0.69 16.83 -11.51
C LEU A 68 0.35 17.50 -10.63
N TRP A 69 1.44 16.81 -10.29
CA TRP A 69 2.52 17.37 -9.48
C TRP A 69 3.18 18.55 -10.19
N ASP A 70 3.36 19.63 -9.44
CA ASP A 70 3.82 20.95 -9.87
C ASP A 70 5.32 21.18 -9.63
N GLY A 71 6.04 20.18 -9.13
CA GLY A 71 7.46 20.30 -8.81
C GLY A 71 7.76 20.57 -7.33
N ASP A 72 6.75 20.65 -6.45
CA ASP A 72 6.98 20.87 -5.01
C ASP A 72 7.84 19.76 -4.38
N GLU A 73 9.01 20.16 -3.86
CA GLU A 73 9.99 19.30 -3.20
C GLU A 73 9.43 18.66 -1.91
N ARG A 74 8.47 19.31 -1.25
CA ARG A 74 7.81 18.77 -0.06
C ARG A 74 6.85 17.65 -0.45
N ALA A 75 6.08 17.87 -1.51
CA ALA A 75 5.14 16.89 -2.05
C ALA A 75 5.87 15.61 -2.51
N ILE A 76 7.00 15.74 -3.23
CA ILE A 76 7.78 14.57 -3.66
C ILE A 76 8.42 13.84 -2.46
N GLY A 77 8.82 14.55 -1.41
CA GLY A 77 9.32 13.95 -0.17
C GLY A 77 8.27 13.08 0.52
N VAL A 78 7.03 13.58 0.65
CA VAL A 78 5.90 12.81 1.20
C VAL A 78 5.56 11.62 0.30
N PHE A 79 5.55 11.82 -1.02
CA PHE A 79 5.28 10.75 -1.98
C PHE A 79 6.35 9.65 -1.94
N GLY A 80 7.63 10.01 -1.78
CA GLY A 80 8.73 9.06 -1.61
C GLY A 80 8.56 8.19 -0.36
N VAL A 81 8.11 8.78 0.75
CA VAL A 81 7.76 8.03 1.97
C VAL A 81 6.57 7.11 1.74
N ALA A 82 5.55 7.59 1.02
CA ALA A 82 4.38 6.78 0.67
C ALA A 82 4.80 5.55 -0.16
N ILE A 83 5.69 5.71 -1.14
CA ILE A 83 6.28 4.59 -1.92
C ILE A 83 7.02 3.63 -0.98
N ALA A 84 7.91 4.13 -0.12
CA ALA A 84 8.71 3.28 0.76
C ALA A 84 7.82 2.45 1.72
N CYS A 85 6.78 3.06 2.27
CA CYS A 85 5.78 2.37 3.09
C CYS A 85 4.96 1.35 2.29
N ALA A 86 4.55 1.70 1.07
CA ALA A 86 3.84 0.80 0.18
C ALA A 86 4.68 -0.43 -0.19
N LEU A 87 5.98 -0.25 -0.48
CA LEU A 87 6.92 -1.33 -0.75
C LEU A 87 7.12 -2.23 0.48
N LEU A 88 7.23 -1.66 1.68
CA LEU A 88 7.32 -2.43 2.92
C LEU A 88 6.05 -3.26 3.17
N GLY A 89 4.88 -2.66 2.95
CA GLY A 89 3.59 -3.34 3.04
C GLY A 89 3.45 -4.46 2.02
N PHE A 90 3.83 -4.20 0.77
CA PHE A 90 3.85 -5.20 -0.30
C PHE A 90 4.80 -6.36 0.04
N ALA A 91 6.01 -6.09 0.53
CA ALA A 91 6.96 -7.11 0.95
C ALA A 91 6.42 -7.97 2.11
N ASP A 92 5.69 -7.36 3.05
CA ASP A 92 5.01 -8.05 4.16
C ASP A 92 3.95 -9.02 3.64
N ASP A 93 3.05 -8.54 2.78
CA ASP A 93 1.97 -9.35 2.22
C ASP A 93 2.47 -10.41 1.24
N TYR A 94 3.50 -10.11 0.45
CA TYR A 94 4.17 -11.06 -0.43
C TYR A 94 4.85 -12.18 0.35
N THR A 95 5.46 -11.85 1.49
CA THR A 95 6.06 -12.85 2.39
C THR A 95 5.00 -13.77 2.98
N LYS A 96 3.83 -13.24 3.40
CA LYS A 96 2.70 -14.05 3.90
C LYS A 96 2.22 -15.03 2.84
N LEU A 97 2.13 -14.55 1.60
CA LEU A 97 1.67 -15.33 0.47
C LEU A 97 2.63 -16.48 0.13
N ILE A 98 3.92 -16.20 -0.10
CA ILE A 98 4.91 -17.25 -0.44
C ILE A 98 5.01 -18.29 0.67
N LYS A 99 5.06 -17.83 1.93
CA LYS A 99 5.26 -18.71 3.07
C LYS A 99 3.98 -19.39 3.55
N ARG A 100 2.85 -19.16 2.85
CA ARG A 100 1.52 -19.74 3.15
C ARG A 100 1.18 -19.71 4.64
N ARG A 101 1.47 -18.58 5.29
CA ARG A 101 1.27 -18.41 6.73
C ARG A 101 0.76 -17.01 7.03
N ALA A 102 -0.01 -16.87 8.10
CA ALA A 102 -0.53 -15.58 8.53
C ALA A 102 0.57 -14.60 8.99
N LEU A 103 1.76 -15.11 9.33
CA LEU A 103 2.90 -14.31 9.79
C LEU A 103 3.71 -13.75 8.61
N GLY A 104 3.73 -12.43 8.48
CA GLY A 104 4.54 -11.73 7.49
C GLY A 104 6.00 -11.54 7.89
N LEU A 105 6.52 -10.35 7.65
CA LEU A 105 7.85 -9.93 8.07
C LEU A 105 7.97 -9.95 9.60
N ARG A 106 9.19 -10.11 10.10
CA ARG A 106 9.46 -10.02 11.55
C ARG A 106 9.09 -8.62 12.01
N GLY A 107 8.35 -8.51 13.12
CA GLY A 107 7.92 -7.23 13.67
C GLY A 107 9.09 -6.27 13.91
N ARG A 108 10.23 -6.78 14.38
CA ARG A 108 11.48 -6.00 14.52
C ARG A 108 11.93 -5.38 13.20
N THR A 109 11.98 -6.17 12.12
CA THR A 109 12.36 -5.68 10.79
C THR A 109 11.40 -4.60 10.30
N LYS A 110 10.08 -4.81 10.45
CA LYS A 110 9.07 -3.83 10.03
C LYS A 110 9.25 -2.50 10.78
N LEU A 111 9.43 -2.55 12.10
CA LEU A 111 9.68 -1.37 12.92
C LEU A 111 11.00 -0.68 12.57
N THR A 112 12.09 -1.43 12.39
CA THR A 112 13.39 -0.86 12.00
C THR A 112 13.29 -0.15 10.65
N VAL A 113 12.64 -0.75 9.65
CA VAL A 113 12.49 -0.12 8.33
C VAL A 113 11.60 1.13 8.42
N THR A 114 10.46 1.07 9.11
CA THR A 114 9.61 2.26 9.30
C THR A 114 10.36 3.37 10.02
N LEU A 115 11.16 3.05 11.05
CA LEU A 115 11.98 4.03 11.76
C LEU A 115 13.01 4.69 10.81
N LEU A 116 13.68 3.90 9.98
CA LEU A 116 14.63 4.43 9.00
C LEU A 116 13.95 5.34 7.96
N ILE A 117 12.76 4.97 7.49
CA ILE A 117 11.96 5.82 6.59
C ILE A 117 11.60 7.15 7.28
N SER A 118 11.15 7.10 8.54
CA SER A 118 10.83 8.31 9.32
C SER A 118 12.03 9.22 9.55
N ILE A 119 13.20 8.65 9.85
CA ILE A 119 14.45 9.41 9.99
C ILE A 119 14.84 10.05 8.65
N GLY A 120 14.73 9.30 7.55
CA GLY A 120 14.99 9.83 6.21
C GLY A 120 14.09 11.01 5.86
N LEU A 121 12.79 10.91 6.14
CA LEU A 121 11.86 12.03 5.98
C LEU A 121 12.25 13.23 6.83
N TRP A 122 12.59 13.01 8.11
CA TRP A 122 12.99 14.09 9.00
C TRP A 122 14.22 14.83 8.46
N LEU A 123 15.23 14.12 7.96
CA LEU A 123 16.42 14.73 7.35
C LEU A 123 16.09 15.53 6.09
N VAL A 124 15.22 15.01 5.22
CA VAL A 124 14.81 15.76 4.01
C VAL A 124 14.00 16.98 4.40
N ALA A 125 13.06 16.83 5.34
CA ALA A 125 12.19 17.92 5.78
C ALA A 125 12.96 19.06 6.46
N THR A 126 13.99 18.77 7.25
CA THR A 126 14.82 19.81 7.86
C THR A 126 15.66 20.55 6.82
N ARG A 127 16.21 19.85 5.83
CA ARG A 127 16.97 20.47 4.73
C ARG A 127 16.12 21.37 3.81
N LEU A 128 14.82 21.11 3.73
CA LEU A 128 13.86 21.91 2.96
C LEU A 128 13.25 23.08 3.77
N ALA A 129 13.49 23.11 5.07
CA ALA A 129 13.00 24.15 5.97
C ALA A 129 14.02 25.29 6.16
N ASP A 130 15.31 24.99 5.93
CA ASP A 130 16.42 25.95 5.86
C ASP A 130 16.53 26.59 4.47
#